data_AF-A0AAN8F859-F1
#
_entry.id   AF-A0AAN8F859-F1
#
_cell.length_a   1.000
_cell.length_b   1.000
_cell.length_c   1.000
_cell.angle_alpha   90.00
_cell.angle_beta   90.00
_cell.angle_gamma   90.00
#
_symmetry.space_group_name_H-M   'P 1'
#
loop_
_entity.id
_entity.type
_entity.pdbx_description
1 polymer ?
#
loop_
_entity_poly.entity_id
_entity_poly.type
_entity_poly.pdbx_seq_one_letter_code
_entity_poly.pdbx_strand_id
1 'polypeptide(L)'
;MWYPKDKEQNCLLNSETKKTRPSLFIPEDTGHMMVYFEHPDAVFMRRLRDDLSSEKTEISKPDEHWTAWSTCHGNKEKARYQKCTEHSDVRKCQKESAPCSGTAHAQQGDKQ
;
A
#
# COMPACT_ATOMS: atom_id res chain seq x y z
N MET A 1 9.27 6.72 -3.98
CA MET A 1 9.37 7.90 -4.87
C MET A 1 7.96 8.34 -5.24
N TRP A 2 7.74 9.63 -5.49
CA TRP A 2 6.45 10.18 -5.89
C TRP A 2 6.59 11.14 -7.08
N TYR A 3 5.78 10.92 -8.12
CA TYR A 3 5.73 11.74 -9.32
C TYR A 3 4.39 12.50 -9.43
N PRO A 4 4.35 13.81 -9.13
CA PRO A 4 3.14 14.62 -9.08
C PRO A 4 2.35 14.70 -10.39
N LYS A 5 2.99 14.54 -11.55
CA LYS A 5 2.33 14.67 -12.85
C LYS A 5 1.51 13.44 -13.24
N ASP A 6 1.68 12.30 -12.56
CA ASP A 6 1.12 11.02 -13.01
C ASP A 6 -0.38 10.85 -12.72
N LYS A 7 -1.01 11.38 -11.68
CA LYS A 7 -2.41 11.11 -11.26
C LYS A 7 -2.80 9.65 -10.98
N GLU A 8 -2.41 8.64 -11.75
CA GLU A 8 -2.85 7.25 -11.57
C GLU A 8 -1.87 6.40 -10.74
N GLN A 9 -0.57 6.47 -11.09
CA GLN A 9 0.56 5.75 -10.51
C GLN A 9 1.62 6.73 -9.99
N ASN A 10 1.18 7.67 -9.16
CA ASN A 10 2.09 8.68 -8.61
C ASN A 10 3.15 8.09 -7.66
N CYS A 11 2.94 6.90 -7.09
CA CYS A 11 3.86 6.31 -6.12
C CYS A 11 4.71 5.20 -6.77
N LEU A 12 6.00 5.46 -6.93
CA LEU A 12 6.97 4.53 -7.50
C LEU A 12 7.81 3.91 -6.36
N LEU A 13 7.73 2.59 -6.21
CA LEU A 13 8.54 1.86 -5.23
C LEU A 13 9.89 1.50 -5.86
N ASN A 14 10.98 2.02 -5.32
CA ASN A 14 12.33 1.69 -5.75
C ASN A 14 13.02 0.84 -4.68
N SER A 15 13.59 -0.29 -5.09
CA SER A 15 14.44 -1.14 -4.23
C SER A 15 15.87 -0.61 -4.14
N GLU A 16 16.15 0.59 -4.60
CA GLU A 16 17.46 1.23 -4.57
C GLU A 16 17.39 2.60 -3.89
N THR A 17 18.50 3.02 -3.29
CA THR A 17 18.64 4.32 -2.63
C THR A 17 19.52 5.24 -3.47
N LYS A 18 19.46 6.55 -3.20
CA LYS A 18 20.35 7.51 -3.90
C LYS A 18 21.82 7.18 -3.66
N LYS A 19 22.14 6.58 -2.51
CA LYS A 19 23.50 6.17 -2.13
C LYS A 19 23.98 4.93 -2.90
N THR A 20 23.11 3.94 -3.11
CA THR A 20 23.50 2.68 -3.76
C THR A 20 23.57 2.80 -5.28
N ARG A 21 22.62 3.49 -5.91
CA ARG A 21 22.57 3.65 -7.38
C ARG A 21 22.07 5.04 -7.78
N PRO A 22 22.92 6.08 -7.68
CA PRO A 22 22.52 7.47 -7.94
C PRO A 22 22.05 7.72 -9.38
N SER A 23 22.53 6.93 -10.35
CA SER A 23 22.15 7.05 -11.76
C SER A 23 20.69 6.66 -12.06
N LEU A 24 20.01 6.00 -11.13
CA LEU A 24 18.58 5.67 -11.26
C LEU A 24 17.66 6.82 -10.82
N PHE A 25 18.22 7.92 -10.34
CA PHE A 25 17.49 9.05 -9.80
C PHE A 25 17.50 10.18 -10.83
N ILE A 26 16.32 10.75 -11.09
CA ILE A 26 16.17 11.88 -11.99
C ILE A 26 16.74 13.13 -11.31
N PRO A 27 17.72 13.82 -11.92
CA PRO A 27 18.28 15.04 -11.37
C PRO A 27 17.33 16.23 -11.56
N GLU A 28 17.47 17.23 -10.68
CA GLU A 28 16.54 18.37 -10.56
C GLU A 28 16.55 19.30 -11.78
N ASP A 29 17.63 19.32 -12.55
CA ASP A 29 17.85 20.14 -13.74
C ASP A 29 17.05 19.69 -14.97
N THR A 30 16.44 18.52 -14.92
CA THR A 30 15.65 17.96 -16.04
C THR A 30 14.24 18.55 -16.15
N GLY A 31 13.82 19.42 -15.22
CA GLY A 31 12.47 19.99 -15.19
C GLY A 31 11.38 19.00 -14.74
N HIS A 32 11.76 17.81 -14.27
CA HIS A 32 10.86 16.84 -13.66
C HIS A 32 10.92 16.95 -12.13
N MET A 33 9.80 17.34 -11.51
CA MET A 33 9.67 17.33 -10.05
C MET A 33 9.42 15.91 -9.57
N MET A 34 10.35 15.36 -8.78
CA MET A 34 10.26 14.03 -8.18
C MET A 34 10.50 14.13 -6.68
N VAL A 35 9.62 13.54 -5.86
CA VAL A 35 9.80 13.50 -4.40
C VAL A 35 10.29 12.13 -3.99
N TYR A 36 11.44 12.07 -3.33
CA TYR A 36 12.07 10.83 -2.89
C TYR A 36 11.84 10.65 -1.40
N PHE A 37 11.31 9.48 -1.02
CA PHE A 37 11.14 9.07 0.37
C PHE A 37 12.06 7.86 0.60
N GLU A 38 13.00 7.99 1.52
CA GLU A 38 13.83 6.88 1.97
C GLU A 38 13.40 6.52 3.40
N HIS A 39 13.07 5.25 3.62
CA HIS A 39 12.83 4.78 4.99
C HIS A 39 14.19 4.60 5.66
N PRO A 40 14.47 5.17 6.85
CA PRO A 40 15.75 4.99 7.54
C PRO A 40 16.06 3.50 7.75
N ASP A 41 15.04 2.69 7.97
CA ASP A 41 15.15 1.24 8.14
C ASP A 41 15.06 0.43 6.83
N ALA A 42 15.10 1.06 5.65
CA ALA A 42 14.95 0.33 4.38
C ALA A 42 16.01 -0.77 4.19
N VAL A 43 17.22 -0.56 4.72
CA VAL A 43 18.29 -1.56 4.70
C VAL A 43 17.98 -2.74 5.64
N PHE A 44 17.42 -2.46 6.81
CA PHE A 44 17.01 -3.47 7.78
C PHE A 44 15.80 -4.27 7.28
N MET A 45 14.80 -3.59 6.71
CA MET A 45 13.62 -4.20 6.10
C MET A 45 13.95 -5.05 4.87
N ARG A 46 14.98 -4.69 4.07
CA ARG A 46 15.48 -5.56 3.00
C ARG A 46 15.98 -6.90 3.53
N ARG A 47 16.81 -6.86 4.58
CA ARG A 47 17.33 -8.08 5.23
C ARG A 47 16.21 -8.95 5.79
N LEU A 48 15.27 -8.34 6.52
CA LEU A 48 14.08 -9.05 7.01
C LEU A 48 13.24 -9.65 5.89
N ARG A 49 13.07 -8.97 4.75
CA ARG A 49 12.32 -9.49 3.61
C ARG A 49 13.03 -10.67 2.96
N ASP A 50 14.35 -10.60 2.82
CA ASP A 50 15.15 -11.69 2.26
C ASP A 50 15.15 -12.91 3.19
N ASP A 51 15.26 -12.70 4.52
CA ASP A 51 15.17 -13.76 5.53
C ASP A 51 13.76 -14.40 5.57
N LEU A 52 12.70 -13.59 5.54
CA LEU A 52 11.31 -14.06 5.49
C LEU A 52 10.93 -14.70 4.14
N SER A 53 11.66 -14.41 3.06
CA SER A 53 11.45 -15.11 1.79
C SER A 53 11.96 -16.55 1.84
N SER A 54 12.92 -16.83 2.74
CA SER A 54 13.47 -18.17 2.97
C SER A 54 12.69 -18.94 4.04
N GLU A 55 12.05 -18.26 5.00
CA GLU A 55 11.12 -18.86 5.97
C GLU A 55 9.67 -18.55 5.62
N LYS A 56 9.11 -19.37 4.73
CA LYS A 56 7.66 -19.52 4.54
C LYS A 56 7.06 -20.19 5.78
N THR A 57 7.04 -19.49 6.91
CA THR A 57 6.38 -19.94 8.13
C THR A 57 4.94 -19.45 8.10
N GLU A 58 4.06 -20.40 7.78
CA GLU A 58 2.62 -20.29 7.79
C GLU A 58 2.12 -19.86 9.18
N ILE A 59 1.92 -18.56 9.38
CA ILE A 59 1.07 -18.06 10.47
C ILE A 59 -0.25 -17.62 9.84
N SER A 60 -1.14 -18.60 9.78
CA SER A 60 -2.55 -18.50 9.46
C SER A 60 -3.25 -17.39 10.24
N LYS A 61 -3.78 -16.39 9.52
CA LYS A 61 -4.78 -15.43 10.00
C LYS A 61 -5.88 -15.25 8.94
N PRO A 62 -7.13 -14.95 9.34
CA PRO A 62 -8.33 -15.46 8.66
C PRO A 62 -8.75 -14.75 7.36
N ASP A 63 -7.97 -13.81 6.83
CA ASP A 63 -8.37 -13.06 5.63
C ASP A 63 -7.16 -12.77 4.74
N GLU A 64 -6.43 -13.84 4.37
CA GLU A 64 -5.28 -13.76 3.45
C GLU A 64 -5.63 -13.09 2.11
N HIS A 65 -6.90 -13.17 1.70
CA HIS A 65 -7.43 -12.66 0.44
C HIS A 65 -7.77 -11.17 0.45
N TRP A 66 -7.75 -10.47 1.60
CA TRP A 66 -8.10 -9.04 1.69
C TRP A 66 -6.94 -8.20 2.23
N THR A 67 -6.88 -6.93 1.83
CA THR A 67 -6.00 -5.94 2.46
C THR A 67 -6.55 -5.54 3.83
N ALA A 68 -5.70 -4.93 4.65
CA ALA A 68 -6.17 -4.24 5.85
C ALA A 68 -7.18 -3.14 5.49
N TRP A 69 -8.11 -2.87 6.41
CA TRP A 69 -9.02 -1.73 6.30
C TRP A 69 -8.25 -0.41 6.30
N SER A 70 -8.64 0.53 5.44
CA SER A 70 -8.13 1.89 5.47
C SER A 70 -8.49 2.59 6.78
N THR A 71 -7.65 3.55 7.16
CA THR A 71 -7.91 4.38 8.35
C THR A 71 -9.06 5.35 8.11
N CYS A 72 -9.87 5.57 9.13
CA CYS A 72 -11.02 6.49 9.13
C CYS A 72 -10.66 7.98 9.21
N HIS A 73 -9.46 8.39 8.77
CA HIS A 73 -8.96 9.74 8.98
C HIS A 73 -9.71 10.76 8.11
N GLY A 74 -10.76 11.38 8.66
CA GLY A 74 -11.63 12.34 7.98
C GLY A 74 -12.71 11.72 7.06
N ASN A 75 -12.66 10.41 6.83
CA ASN A 75 -13.63 9.69 6.01
C ASN A 75 -14.72 9.04 6.88
N LYS A 76 -15.97 9.05 6.40
CA LYS A 76 -17.10 8.37 7.06
C LYS A 76 -17.05 6.85 6.91
N GLU A 77 -16.29 6.38 5.92
CA GLU A 77 -16.17 4.98 5.55
C GLU A 77 -14.71 4.57 5.46
N LYS A 78 -14.44 3.33 5.90
CA LYS A 78 -13.21 2.60 5.66
C LYS A 78 -13.42 1.66 4.48
N ALA A 79 -12.35 1.39 3.74
CA ALA A 79 -12.39 0.47 2.61
C ALA A 79 -11.26 -0.57 2.71
N ARG A 80 -11.50 -1.77 2.17
CA ARG A 80 -10.47 -2.78 1.92
C ARG A 80 -10.64 -3.35 0.51
N TYR A 81 -9.57 -3.91 -0.02
CA TYR A 81 -9.53 -4.46 -1.38
C TYR A 81 -9.11 -5.92 -1.34
N GLN A 82 -9.65 -6.72 -2.25
CA GLN A 82 -9.25 -8.11 -2.39
C GLN A 82 -7.89 -8.17 -3.07
N LYS A 83 -6.98 -9.01 -2.59
CA LYS A 83 -5.71 -9.29 -3.26
C LYS A 83 -6.02 -10.13 -4.50
N CYS A 84 -5.77 -9.57 -5.68
CA CYS A 84 -6.01 -10.23 -6.96
C CYS A 84 -4.72 -10.28 -7.79
N THR A 85 -4.58 -11.28 -8.66
CA THR A 85 -3.38 -11.46 -9.50
C THR A 85 -3.56 -10.87 -10.90
N GLU A 86 -4.79 -10.55 -11.27
CA GLU A 86 -5.19 -10.01 -12.58
C GLU A 86 -4.71 -8.56 -12.76
N HIS A 87 -4.56 -7.83 -11.65
CA HIS A 87 -4.14 -6.44 -11.64
C HIS A 87 -2.97 -6.22 -10.69
N SER A 88 -1.95 -5.51 -11.15
CA SER A 88 -0.83 -5.08 -10.31
C SER A 88 -1.24 -4.04 -9.26
N ASP A 89 -2.28 -3.26 -9.54
CA ASP A 89 -2.86 -2.29 -8.62
C ASP A 89 -4.09 -2.88 -7.92
N VAL A 90 -3.97 -3.14 -6.61
CA VAL A 90 -5.03 -3.73 -5.80
C VAL A 90 -6.32 -2.90 -5.75
N ARG A 91 -6.24 -1.59 -6.08
CA ARG A 91 -7.41 -0.71 -6.14
C ARG A 91 -8.34 -1.02 -7.32
N LYS A 92 -7.85 -1.81 -8.29
CA LYS A 92 -8.64 -2.33 -9.42
C LYS A 92 -9.30 -3.68 -9.12
N CYS A 93 -8.96 -4.31 -7.99
CA CYS A 93 -9.60 -5.52 -7.52
C CYS A 93 -10.93 -5.22 -6.80
N GLN A 94 -11.64 -6.26 -6.36
CA GLN A 94 -12.89 -6.11 -5.63
C GLN A 94 -12.71 -5.25 -4.37
N LYS A 95 -13.63 -4.31 -4.14
CA LYS A 95 -13.60 -3.34 -3.03
C LYS A 95 -14.76 -3.60 -2.08
N GLU A 96 -14.47 -3.63 -0.78
CA GLU A 96 -15.46 -3.54 0.29
C GLU A 96 -15.34 -2.18 1.00
N SER A 97 -16.48 -1.60 1.38
CA SER A 97 -16.56 -0.40 2.22
C SER A 97 -17.46 -0.65 3.42
N ALA A 98 -17.06 -0.12 4.57
CA ALA A 98 -17.80 -0.20 5.81
C ALA A 98 -17.77 1.14 6.54
N PRO A 99 -18.82 1.50 7.31
CA PRO A 99 -18.81 2.72 8.09
C PRO A 99 -17.72 2.68 9.16
N CYS A 100 -17.18 3.86 9.46
CA CYS A 100 -16.26 4.06 10.56
C CYS A 100 -17.03 4.06 11.88
N SER A 101 -16.53 3.34 12.90
CA SER A 101 -17.20 3.09 14.19
C SER A 101 -17.45 4.34 15.06
N GLY A 102 -17.28 5.55 14.53
CA GLY A 102 -17.56 6.83 15.17
C GLY A 102 -18.89 7.49 14.76
N THR A 103 -19.63 6.92 13.79
CA THR A 103 -20.97 7.41 13.45
C THR A 103 -21.93 6.26 13.14
N ALA A 104 -22.88 6.09 14.05
CA ALA A 104 -24.17 5.37 13.94
C ALA A 104 -24.18 3.84 14.07
N HIS A 105 -24.64 3.40 15.25
CA HIS A 105 -25.72 2.41 15.32
C HIS A 105 -26.80 2.73 14.27
N ALA A 106 -27.05 1.82 13.32
CA ALA A 106 -28.38 1.56 12.77
C ALA A 106 -28.33 0.43 11.70
N GLN A 107 -28.99 -0.67 12.05
CA GLN A 107 -29.77 -1.55 11.17
C GLN A 107 -29.06 -2.44 10.14
N GLN A 108 -29.06 -3.75 10.44
CA GLN A 108 -29.75 -4.80 9.67
C GLN A 108 -29.83 -6.02 10.60
N GLY A 109 -30.98 -6.59 10.92
CA GLY A 109 -32.15 -6.78 10.06
C GLY A 109 -32.30 -8.29 9.94
N ASP A 110 -33.18 -8.81 10.78
CA ASP A 110 -33.71 -10.17 10.85
C ASP A 110 -33.86 -10.84 9.47
N LYS A 111 -33.38 -12.08 9.32
CA LYS A 111 -33.79 -12.96 8.22
C LYS A 111 -34.32 -14.25 8.82
N GLN A 112 -35.65 -14.34 8.81
CA GLN A 112 -36.44 -15.55 8.97
C GLN A 112 -36.43 -16.37 7.68
#